data_AF-A0A7C5S2H4-F1
#
_entry.id   AF-A0A7C5S2H4-F1
#
_cell.length_a   1.000
_cell.length_b   1.000
_cell.length_c   1.000
_cell.angle_alpha   90.00
_cell.angle_beta   90.00
_cell.angle_gamma   90.00
#
_symmetry.space_group_name_H-M   'P 1'
#
loop_
_entity.id
_entity.type
_entity.pdbx_description
1 polymer ?
#
loop_
_entity_poly.entity_id
_entity_poly.type
_entity_poly.pdbx_seq_one_letter_code
_entity_poly.pdbx_strand_id
1 'polypeptide(L)' 'RELFGKIRSSGKAAPCIVDETDSSGMKVIFREPQFAPAPGQHLVLYDGGGRVVAGGVIRP' A
#
# COMPACT_ATOMS: atom_id res chain seq x y z
N ARG A 1 -11.81 3.34 6.00
CA ARG A 1 -11.36 4.67 5.52
C ARG A 1 -10.60 4.46 4.23
N GLU A 2 -10.78 5.33 3.24
CA GLU A 2 -10.00 5.28 2.00
C GLU A 2 -8.55 5.69 2.27
N LEU A 3 -7.61 4.91 1.74
CA LEU A 3 -6.17 5.13 1.85
C LEU A 3 -5.57 5.17 0.44
N PHE A 4 -4.35 5.66 0.33
CA PHE A 4 -3.61 5.68 -0.93
C PHE A 4 -2.31 4.90 -0.76
N GLY A 5 -2.12 3.85 -1.55
CA GLY A 5 -0.94 2.99 -1.51
C GLY A 5 0.05 3.33 -2.61
N LYS A 6 1.33 3.47 -2.27
CA LYS A 6 2.43 3.66 -3.22
C LYS A 6 3.38 2.49 -3.15
N ILE A 7 3.56 1.80 -4.28
CA ILE A 7 4.38 0.58 -4.39
C ILE A 7 5.73 0.78 -5.08
N ARG A 8 5.98 1.98 -5.64
CA ARG A 8 7.23 2.36 -6.32
C ARG A 8 7.58 3.81 -6.00
N SER A 9 8.87 4.13 -5.84
CA SER A 9 9.33 5.49 -5.52
C SER A 9 8.89 6.55 -6.55
N SER A 10 8.95 6.21 -7.84
CA SER A 10 8.53 7.06 -8.96
C SER A 10 7.02 7.03 -9.24
N GLY A 11 6.27 6.07 -8.66
CA GLY A 11 4.84 5.92 -8.88
C GLY A 11 3.99 6.93 -8.11
N LYS A 12 2.76 7.16 -8.59
CA LYS A 12 1.72 7.84 -7.80
C LYS A 12 1.11 6.85 -6.80
N ALA A 13 0.62 7.36 -5.68
CA ALA A 13 -0.18 6.56 -4.77
C ALA A 13 -1.57 6.32 -5.40
N ALA A 14 -2.09 5.10 -5.27
CA ALA A 14 -3.38 4.69 -5.83
C ALA A 14 -4.37 4.33 -4.70
N PRO A 15 -5.68 4.58 -4.88
CA PRO A 15 -6.69 4.25 -3.88
C PRO A 15 -6.67 2.77 -3.48
N CYS A 16 -6.68 2.52 -2.18
CA CYS A 16 -6.67 1.18 -1.60
C CYS A 16 -7.42 1.12 -0.26
N ILE A 17 -7.60 -0.10 0.22
CA ILE A 17 -8.07 -0.40 1.56
C ILE A 17 -7.13 -1.40 2.23
N VAL A 18 -7.03 -1.31 3.56
CA VAL A 18 -6.47 -2.38 4.38
C VAL A 18 -7.61 -3.35 4.69
N ASP A 19 -7.45 -4.59 4.24
CA ASP A 19 -8.44 -5.67 4.39
C ASP A 19 -8.28 -6.34 5.76
N GLU A 20 -7.04 -6.70 6.10
CA GLU A 20 -6.70 -7.39 7.34
C GLU A 20 -5.35 -6.90 7.89
N THR A 21 -5.21 -6.94 9.22
CA THR A 21 -3.94 -6.65 9.92
C THR A 21 -3.74 -7.65 11.04
N ASP A 22 -2.55 -8.19 11.17
CA ASP A 22 -2.15 -9.05 12.27
C ASP A 22 -0.71 -8.75 12.73
N SER A 23 -0.17 -9.57 13.63
CA SER A 23 1.22 -9.43 14.11
C SER A 23 2.27 -9.72 13.03
N SER A 24 1.87 -10.39 11.95
CA SER A 24 2.76 -10.77 10.84
C SER A 24 2.76 -9.73 9.72
N GLY A 25 1.72 -8.90 9.57
CA GLY A 25 1.64 -7.88 8.53
C GLY A 25 0.25 -7.33 8.28
N MET A 26 0.04 -6.85 7.06
CA MET A 26 -1.25 -6.33 6.60
C MET A 26 -1.51 -6.77 5.16
N LYS A 27 -2.77 -6.99 4.84
CA LYS A 27 -3.26 -7.24 3.49
C LYS A 27 -3.89 -5.97 2.94
N VAL A 28 -3.42 -5.52 1.78
CA VAL A 28 -3.89 -4.29 1.13
C VAL A 28 -4.46 -4.62 -0.23
N ILE A 29 -5.67 -4.12 -0.50
CA ILE A 29 -6.38 -4.31 -1.75
C ILE A 29 -6.49 -2.95 -2.45
N PHE A 30 -5.91 -2.86 -3.64
CA PHE A 30 -6.07 -1.69 -4.50
C PHE A 30 -7.42 -1.72 -5.21
N ARG A 31 -8.03 -0.53 -5.39
CA ARG A 31 -9.29 -0.39 -6.13
C ARG A 31 -9.13 -0.77 -7.61
N GLU A 32 -7.95 -0.50 -8.17
CA GLU A 32 -7.58 -0.83 -9.54
C GLU A 32 -6.30 -1.68 -9.55
N PRO A 33 -6.16 -2.61 -10.51
CA PRO A 33 -4.93 -3.38 -10.68
C PRO A 33 -3.70 -2.48 -10.77
N GLN A 34 -2.67 -2.79 -9.99
CA GLN A 34 -1.41 -2.06 -10.01
C GLN A 34 -0.37 -2.80 -10.84
N PHE A 35 0.40 -2.06 -11.64
CA PHE A 35 1.43 -2.66 -12.48
C PHE A 35 2.61 -3.17 -11.64
N ALA A 36 2.87 -4.47 -11.77
CA ALA A 36 4.05 -5.16 -11.26
C ALA A 36 4.39 -4.83 -9.78
N PRO A 37 3.55 -5.21 -8.80
CA PRO A 37 4.00 -5.25 -7.40
C PRO A 37 5.11 -6.32 -7.28
N ALA A 38 6.35 -5.89 -7.03
CA ALA A 38 7.46 -6.82 -6.91
C ALA A 38 7.79 -7.10 -5.43
N PRO A 39 7.95 -8.38 -5.03
CA PRO A 39 8.44 -8.73 -3.70
C PRO A 39 9.76 -7.99 -3.37
N GLY A 40 9.90 -7.54 -2.13
CA GLY A 40 11.03 -6.74 -1.66
C GLY A 40 10.89 -5.23 -1.92
N GLN A 41 9.92 -4.77 -2.71
CA GLN A 41 9.58 -3.35 -2.77
C GLN A 41 8.81 -2.91 -1.53
N HIS A 42 8.77 -1.60 -1.30
CA HIS A 42 8.02 -1.02 -0.20
C HIS A 42 6.62 -0.62 -0.64
N LEU A 43 5.64 -0.96 0.17
CA LEU A 43 4.32 -0.34 0.18
C LEU A 43 4.31 0.77 1.23
N VAL A 44 3.91 1.98 0.82
CA VAL A 44 3.67 3.10 1.73
C VAL A 44 2.20 3.50 1.64
N LEU A 45 1.52 3.60 2.78
CA LEU A 45 0.13 4.01 2.88
C LEU A 45 0.02 5.47 3.33
N TYR A 46 -0.81 6.22 2.63
CA TYR A 46 -1.13 7.61 2.91
C TYR A 46 -2.60 7.78 3.28
N ASP A 47 -2.90 8.71 4.17
CA ASP A 47 -4.26 9.20 4.38
C ASP A 47 -4.70 10.18 3.28
N GLY A 48 -5.96 10.63 3.32
CA GLY A 48 -6.49 11.62 2.36
C GLY A 48 -5.84 13.00 2.45
N GLY A 49 -5.07 13.28 3.51
CA GLY A 49 -4.25 14.49 3.64
C GLY A 49 -2.82 14.32 3.13
N GLY A 50 -2.47 13.16 2.58
CA GLY A 50 -1.13 12.86 2.06
C GLY A 50 -0.09 12.53 3.14
N ARG A 51 -0.51 12.23 4.37
CA ARG A 51 0.41 11.85 5.46
C ARG A 51 0.64 10.36 5.45
N VAL A 52 1.87 9.93 5.71
CA VAL A 52 2.19 8.50 5.88
C VAL A 52 1.53 7.99 7.15
N VAL A 53 0.75 6.92 7.03
CA VAL A 53 0.07 6.27 8.16
C VAL A 53 0.58 4.86 8.42
N ALA A 54 1.17 4.20 7.42
CA ALA A 54 1.80 2.90 7.56
C ALA A 54 2.77 2.63 6.41
N GLY A 55 3.64 1.64 6.59
CA GLY A 55 4.50 1.14 5.52
C GLY A 55 5.02 -0.25 5.82
N GLY A 56 5.47 -0.96 4.79
CA GLY A 56 6.03 -2.29 4.92
C GLY A 56 6.65 -2.80 3.63
N VAL A 57 7.32 -3.94 3.72
CA VAL A 57 7.90 -4.63 2.57
C VAL A 57 6.86 -5.59 1.99
N ILE A 58 6.67 -5.52 0.66
CA ILE A 58 5.81 -6.43 -0.09
C ILE A 58 6.44 -7.82 -0.07
N ARG A 59 5.66 -8.79 0.39
CA ARG A 59 6.03 -10.20 0.47
C ARG A 59 5.30 -11.02 -0.62
N PRO A 60 5.81 -12.19 -1.00
CA PRO A 60 5.14 -13.13 -1.90
C PRO A 60 3.76 -13.56 -1.39
#